data_AF-A0A553NBQ7-F1
#
_entry.id   AF-A0A553NBQ7-F1
#
_cell.length_a   1.000
_cell.length_b   1.000
_cell.length_c   1.000
_cell.angle_alpha   90.00
_cell.angle_beta   90.00
_cell.angle_gamma   90.00
#
_symmetry.space_group_name_H-M   'P 1'
#
loop_
_entity.id
_entity.type
_entity.pdbx_description
1 polymer ?
#
loop_
_entity_poly.entity_id
_entity_poly.type
_entity_poly.pdbx_seq_one_letter_code
_entity_poly.pdbx_strand_id
1 'polypeptide(L)'
;MAEFVASPDDQTRAQALSETLNATECVTIVAGIIANPNQICRRERASYAVGAARGAAWTVGQIAKASPTPENLTYAQMAENAARSVELLMSLLK
;
A
#
# COMPACT_ATOMS: atom_id res chain seq x y z
N MET A 1 15.99 34.44 0.24
CA MET A 1 15.00 33.35 0.15
C MET A 1 15.73 32.09 0.56
N ALA A 2 15.51 31.60 1.78
CA ALA A 2 16.10 30.34 2.22
C ALA A 2 15.23 29.21 1.66
N GLU A 3 15.78 28.38 0.77
CA GLU A 3 15.16 27.13 0.36
C GLU A 3 14.99 26.25 1.61
N PHE A 4 13.74 26.02 2.00
CA PHE A 4 13.40 25.00 2.99
C PHE A 4 13.64 23.64 2.31
N VAL A 5 14.89 23.19 2.32
CA VAL A 5 15.25 21.84 1.90
C VAL A 5 14.69 20.93 2.99
N ALA A 6 13.58 20.25 2.68
CA ALA A 6 13.00 19.24 3.56
C ALA A 6 14.10 18.24 3.94
N SER A 7 14.19 17.91 5.24
CA SER A 7 15.16 16.94 5.74
C SER A 7 14.97 15.61 4.98
N PRO A 8 16.05 14.86 4.69
CA PRO A 8 15.95 13.53 4.07
C PRO A 8 14.95 12.60 4.79
N ASP A 9 14.81 12.77 6.11
CA ASP A 9 13.84 12.02 6.92
C ASP A 9 12.39 12.42 6.65
N ASP A 10 12.11 13.70 6.37
CA ASP A 10 10.76 14.16 6.02
C ASP A 10 10.33 13.63 4.65
N GLN A 11 11.26 13.55 3.68
CA GLN A 11 10.98 12.95 2.38
C GLN A 11 10.72 11.44 2.50
N THR A 12 11.56 10.75 3.29
CA THR A 12 11.42 9.32 3.56
C THR A 12 10.08 8.99 4.21
N ARG A 13 9.66 9.82 5.17
CA ARG A 13 8.36 9.72 5.82
C ARG A 13 7.20 9.97 4.87
N ALA A 14 7.26 11.03 4.07
CA ALA A 14 6.22 11.34 3.10
C ALA A 14 6.05 10.21 2.07
N GLN A 15 7.14 9.58 1.65
CA GLN A 15 7.12 8.43 0.76
C GLN A 15 6.48 7.21 1.44
N ALA A 16 6.85 6.90 2.69
CA ALA A 16 6.26 5.80 3.45
C ALA A 16 4.74 5.96 3.61
N LEU A 17 4.28 7.18 3.91
CA LEU A 17 2.86 7.50 3.98
C LEU A 17 2.16 7.29 2.62
N SER A 18 2.74 7.82 1.53
CA SER A 18 2.17 7.70 0.20
C SER A 18 2.00 6.24 -0.22
N GLU A 19 3.00 5.40 0.00
CA GLU A 19 2.92 3.98 -0.35
C GLU A 19 1.94 3.22 0.54
N THR A 20 1.84 3.58 1.82
CA THR A 20 0.82 3.02 2.72
C THR A 20 -0.60 3.36 2.25
N LEU A 21 -0.81 4.58 1.75
CA LEU A 21 -2.07 5.00 1.15
C LEU A 21 -2.38 4.19 -0.13
N ASN A 22 -1.39 3.99 -1.01
CA ASN A 22 -1.53 3.14 -2.21
C ASN A 22 -1.94 1.71 -1.84
N ALA A 23 -1.32 1.10 -0.83
CA ALA A 23 -1.67 -0.23 -0.36
C ALA A 23 -3.12 -0.28 0.16
N THR A 24 -3.55 0.76 0.88
CA THR A 24 -4.91 0.88 1.41
C THR A 24 -5.95 1.08 0.30
N GLU A 25 -5.62 1.85 -0.73
CA GLU A 25 -6.47 2.04 -1.90
C GLU A 25 -6.72 0.72 -2.63
N CYS A 26 -5.69 -0.13 -2.74
CA CYS A 26 -5.83 -1.47 -3.32
C CYS A 26 -6.86 -2.34 -2.56
N VAL A 27 -6.96 -2.21 -1.23
CA VAL A 27 -8.01 -2.87 -0.42
C VAL A 27 -9.39 -2.44 -0.90
N THR A 28 -9.59 -1.13 -1.03
CA THR A 28 -10.86 -0.54 -1.48
C THR A 28 -11.23 -0.99 -2.89
N ILE A 29 -10.24 -1.06 -3.80
CA ILE A 29 -10.44 -1.53 -5.17
C ILE A 29 -10.93 -2.98 -5.16
N VAL A 30 -10.25 -3.89 -4.46
CA VAL A 30 -10.67 -5.31 -4.44
C VAL A 30 -12.01 -5.49 -3.73
N ALA A 31 -12.28 -4.75 -2.66
CA ALA A 31 -13.58 -4.75 -2.01
C ALA A 31 -14.71 -4.29 -2.96
N GLY A 32 -14.48 -3.24 -3.75
CA GLY A 32 -15.43 -2.77 -4.76
C GLY A 32 -15.68 -3.80 -5.88
N ILE A 33 -14.63 -4.49 -6.31
CA ILE A 33 -14.71 -5.60 -7.27
C ILE A 33 -15.50 -6.79 -6.68
N ILE A 34 -15.36 -7.07 -5.39
CA ILE A 34 -16.16 -8.11 -4.72
C ILE A 34 -17.64 -7.72 -4.68
N ALA A 35 -17.94 -6.49 -4.30
CA ALA A 35 -19.30 -5.96 -4.19
C ALA A 35 -20.03 -5.90 -5.54
N ASN A 36 -19.31 -5.73 -6.65
CA ASN A 36 -19.88 -5.73 -8.00
C ASN A 36 -19.22 -6.79 -8.90
N PRO A 37 -19.69 -8.05 -8.83
CA PRO A 37 -19.06 -9.17 -9.54
C PRO A 37 -19.18 -9.12 -11.07
N ASN A 38 -20.09 -8.29 -11.60
CA ASN A 38 -20.34 -8.18 -13.05
C ASN A 38 -19.32 -7.28 -13.78
N GLN A 39 -18.30 -6.78 -13.08
CA GLN A 39 -17.25 -5.98 -13.71
C GLN A 39 -16.38 -6.81 -14.68
N ILE A 40 -16.24 -6.30 -15.90
CA ILE A 40 -15.29 -6.81 -16.89
C ILE A 40 -13.86 -6.75 -16.31
N CYS A 41 -13.06 -7.77 -16.60
CA CYS A 41 -11.67 -7.90 -16.12
C CYS A 41 -11.52 -7.89 -14.58
N ARG A 42 -12.56 -8.26 -13.82
CA ARG A 42 -12.57 -8.32 -12.35
C ARG A 42 -11.36 -9.04 -11.75
N ARG A 43 -11.03 -10.23 -12.27
CA ARG A 43 -9.89 -11.02 -11.78
C ARG A 43 -8.54 -10.39 -12.12
N GLU A 44 -8.39 -9.81 -13.30
CA GLU A 44 -7.15 -9.13 -13.71
C GLU A 44 -6.93 -7.88 -12.86
N ARG A 45 -7.95 -7.03 -12.72
CA ARG A 45 -7.89 -5.82 -11.88
C ARG A 45 -7.58 -6.15 -10.42
N ALA A 46 -8.19 -7.19 -9.88
CA ALA A 46 -7.91 -7.63 -8.52
C ALA A 46 -6.48 -8.19 -8.38
N SER A 47 -5.98 -8.92 -9.37
CA SER A 47 -4.59 -9.40 -9.40
C SER A 47 -3.58 -8.25 -9.47
N TYR A 48 -3.88 -7.20 -10.25
CA TYR A 48 -3.08 -5.98 -10.28
C TYR A 48 -3.08 -5.27 -8.93
N ALA A 49 -4.24 -5.15 -8.26
CA ALA A 49 -4.34 -4.54 -6.94
C ALA A 49 -3.55 -5.33 -5.88
N VAL A 50 -3.55 -6.67 -5.94
CA VAL A 50 -2.71 -7.52 -5.08
C VAL A 50 -1.22 -7.22 -5.32
N GLY A 51 -0.80 -7.18 -6.59
CA GLY A 51 0.59 -6.88 -6.96
C GLY A 51 1.04 -5.50 -6.49
N ALA A 52 0.19 -4.49 -6.68
CA ALA A 52 0.44 -3.12 -6.23
C ALA A 52 0.53 -3.02 -4.69
N ALA A 53 -0.39 -3.64 -3.97
CA ALA A 53 -0.37 -3.65 -2.50
C ALA A 53 0.88 -4.34 -1.94
N ARG A 54 1.31 -5.46 -2.55
CA ARG A 54 2.57 -6.13 -2.21
C ARG A 54 3.78 -5.25 -2.49
N GLY A 55 3.81 -4.58 -3.64
CA GLY A 55 4.87 -3.65 -4.02
C GLY A 55 5.00 -2.52 -3.00
N ALA A 56 3.88 -1.88 -2.66
CA ALA A 56 3.83 -0.84 -1.65
C ALA A 56 4.31 -1.33 -0.28
N ALA A 57 3.82 -2.49 0.20
CA ALA A 57 4.27 -3.08 1.46
C ALA A 57 5.78 -3.37 1.47
N TRP A 58 6.33 -3.88 0.35
CA TRP A 58 7.77 -4.09 0.21
C TRP A 58 8.54 -2.78 0.28
N THR A 59 8.13 -1.75 -0.46
CA THR A 59 8.78 -0.43 -0.48
C THR A 59 8.80 0.20 0.92
N VAL A 60 7.66 0.22 1.62
CA VAL A 60 7.60 0.77 2.98
C VAL A 60 8.43 -0.07 3.94
N GLY A 61 8.47 -1.40 3.77
CA GLY A 61 9.35 -2.28 4.54
C GLY A 61 10.84 -1.98 4.34
N GLN A 62 11.26 -1.58 3.13
CA GLN A 62 12.64 -1.12 2.90
C GLN A 62 12.89 0.24 3.53
N ILE A 63 11.93 1.16 3.45
CA ILE A 63 12.01 2.47 4.10
C ILE A 63 12.18 2.32 5.61
N ALA A 64 11.37 1.47 6.25
CA ALA A 64 11.47 1.20 7.69
C ALA A 64 12.79 0.54 8.10
N LYS A 65 13.41 -0.27 7.22
CA LYS A 65 14.75 -0.83 7.47
C LYS A 65 15.85 0.22 7.35
N ALA A 66 15.73 1.13 6.38
CA ALA A 66 16.71 2.18 6.14
C ALA A 66 16.62 3.30 7.19
N SER A 67 15.41 3.65 7.64
CA SER A 67 15.13 4.66 8.67
C SER A 67 14.07 4.13 9.65
N PRO A 68 14.49 3.42 10.72
CA PRO A 68 13.61 2.74 11.67
C PRO A 68 13.01 3.71 12.70
N THR A 69 12.33 4.75 12.22
CA THR A 69 11.55 5.64 13.08
C THR A 69 10.23 4.96 13.48
N PRO A 70 9.62 5.32 14.63
CA PRO A 70 8.32 4.79 15.03
C PRO A 70 7.22 4.99 13.98
N GLU A 71 7.25 6.12 13.27
CA GLU A 71 6.32 6.44 12.19
C GLU A 71 6.51 5.48 10.99
N ASN A 72 7.74 5.29 10.52
CA ASN A 72 8.02 4.38 9.39
C ASN A 72 7.70 2.92 9.72
N LEU A 73 7.93 2.47 10.96
CA LEU A 73 7.52 1.15 11.43
C LEU A 73 6.00 0.99 11.42
N THR A 74 5.27 2.03 11.83
CA THR A 74 3.80 2.05 11.78
C THR A 74 3.30 1.96 10.34
N TYR A 75 3.87 2.74 9.43
CA TYR A 75 3.55 2.68 8.00
C TYR A 75 3.83 1.31 7.40
N ALA A 76 4.97 0.69 7.74
CA ALA A 76 5.30 -0.65 7.27
C ALA A 76 4.26 -1.68 7.72
N GLN A 77 3.87 -1.63 9.00
CA GLN A 77 2.85 -2.52 9.54
C GLN A 77 1.48 -2.29 8.87
N MET A 78 1.09 -1.04 8.63
CA MET A 78 -0.16 -0.70 7.95
C MET A 78 -0.16 -1.19 6.50
N ALA A 79 0.92 -0.98 5.76
CA ALA A 79 1.05 -1.42 4.38
C ALA A 79 1.05 -2.96 4.27
N GLU A 80 1.72 -3.66 5.20
CA GLU A 80 1.68 -5.12 5.27
C GLU A 80 0.28 -5.66 5.58
N ASN A 81 -0.43 -5.05 6.54
CA ASN A 81 -1.80 -5.39 6.86
C ASN A 81 -2.75 -5.16 5.67
N ALA A 82 -2.55 -4.08 4.92
CA ALA A 82 -3.31 -3.78 3.71
C ALA A 82 -3.05 -4.84 2.63
N ALA A 83 -1.79 -5.19 2.36
CA ALA A 83 -1.43 -6.22 1.40
C ALA A 83 -2.05 -7.57 1.74
N ARG A 84 -1.97 -8.01 3.00
CA ARG A 84 -2.63 -9.24 3.48
C ARG A 84 -4.15 -9.20 3.33
N SER A 85 -4.76 -8.06 3.60
CA SER A 85 -6.20 -7.87 3.43
C SER A 85 -6.62 -8.00 1.97
N VAL A 86 -5.85 -7.40 1.04
CA VAL A 86 -6.08 -7.52 -0.40
C VAL A 86 -5.97 -8.98 -0.86
N GLU A 87 -4.99 -9.73 -0.37
CA GLU A 87 -4.85 -11.16 -0.67
C GLU A 87 -6.03 -11.99 -0.15
N LEU A 88 -6.48 -11.71 1.07
CA LEU A 88 -7.65 -12.35 1.64
C LEU A 88 -8.90 -12.06 0.80
N LEU A 89 -9.11 -10.80 0.43
CA LEU A 89 -10.23 -10.40 -0.44
C LEU A 89 -10.14 -11.08 -1.81
N MET A 90 -8.94 -11.18 -2.40
CA MET A 90 -8.73 -11.91 -3.66
C MET A 90 -9.16 -13.38 -3.54
N SER A 91 -8.90 -14.04 -2.40
CA SER A 91 -9.32 -15.42 -2.17
C SER A 91 -10.85 -15.61 -2.19
N LEU A 92 -11.62 -14.54 -1.95
CA LEU A 92 -13.09 -14.55 -1.99
C LEU A 92 -13.64 -14.35 -3.41
N LEU A 93 -12.80 -13.96 -4.38
CA LEU A 93 -13.17 -13.83 -5.79
C LEU A 93 -13.26 -15.22 -6.45
N LYS A 94 -14.41 -15.88 -6.28
CA LYS A 94 -14.78 -17.06 -7.09
C LYS A 94 -15.04 -16.67 -8.54
#